data_AF-R0JMA7-F1
#
_entry.id   AF-R0JMA7-F1
#
_cell.length_a   1.000
_cell.length_b   1.000
_cell.length_c   1.000
_cell.angle_alpha   90.00
_cell.angle_beta   90.00
_cell.angle_gamma   90.00
#
_symmetry.space_group_name_H-M   'P 1'
#
loop_
_entity.id
_entity.type
_entity.pdbx_description
1 polymer ?
#
loop_
_entity_poly.entity_id
_entity_poly.type
_entity_poly.pdbx_seq_one_letter_code
_entity_poly.pdbx_strand_id
1 'polypeptide(L)'
;MLFPASLLVVPLLTYPVFAQTYTDCDPTKKSCPADPALGTSTYSHDFTKGADDDNWKVTAGSINYTKDGAEFTVAKAGDAPTIKSKWYMFFGSVSFIMKSAPGTGIVSSAILQSDDLDEVDWEFLGGVPENVQTNYFSKGNTKTYDRQANASIPSGNSQTATHNYTISWTKDSLEWIIDGAVMRTVSYAQVNDAYGYPQTPMNVRIGKGRQ
;
A
#
# COMPACT_ATOMS: atom_id res chain seq x y z
N MET A 1 25.75 8.47 42.90
CA MET A 1 24.61 7.57 42.58
C MET A 1 24.08 7.99 41.23
N LEU A 2 24.46 7.27 40.16
CA LEU A 2 23.92 7.48 38.82
C LEU A 2 22.83 6.42 38.61
N PHE A 3 21.60 6.86 38.38
CA PHE A 3 20.53 5.96 37.91
C PHE A 3 20.68 5.80 36.39
N PRO A 4 20.62 4.58 35.84
CA PRO A 4 20.56 4.39 34.41
C PRO A 4 19.17 4.80 33.91
N ALA A 5 19.15 5.61 32.85
CA ALA A 5 17.94 5.89 32.11
C ALA A 5 17.52 4.60 31.38
N SER A 6 16.46 3.95 31.85
CA SER A 6 15.82 2.88 31.10
C SER A 6 15.23 3.44 29.82
N LEU A 7 15.84 3.10 28.67
CA LEU A 7 15.18 3.21 27.38
C LEU A 7 13.98 2.25 27.38
N LEU A 8 12.78 2.80 27.48
CA LEU A 8 11.55 2.10 27.12
C LEU A 8 11.52 1.92 25.61
N VAL A 9 11.95 0.75 25.14
CA VAL A 9 11.64 0.29 23.78
C VAL A 9 10.17 -0.08 23.78
N VAL A 10 9.31 0.81 23.26
CA VAL A 10 7.91 0.47 22.99
C VAL A 10 7.91 -0.41 21.75
N PRO A 11 7.51 -1.69 21.83
CA PRO A 11 7.35 -2.50 20.63
C PRO A 11 6.18 -1.92 19.85
N LEU A 12 6.45 -1.34 18.67
CA LEU A 12 5.40 -1.10 17.68
C LEU A 12 4.90 -2.47 17.22
N LEU A 13 3.85 -2.96 17.87
CA LEU A 13 3.01 -4.02 17.32
C LEU A 13 2.29 -3.41 16.11
N THR A 14 2.85 -3.61 14.93
CA THR A 14 2.20 -3.33 13.65
C THR A 14 1.06 -4.32 13.50
N TYR A 15 -0.15 -3.93 13.90
CA TYR A 15 -1.34 -4.70 13.56
C TYR A 15 -1.53 -4.57 12.04
N PRO A 16 -1.51 -5.66 11.25
CA PRO A 16 -1.87 -5.54 9.86
C PRO A 16 -3.32 -5.03 9.81
N VAL A 17 -3.59 -4.08 8.91
CA VAL A 17 -4.97 -3.68 8.61
C VAL A 17 -5.61 -4.86 7.87
N PHE A 18 -6.07 -5.87 8.63
CA PHE A 18 -6.58 -7.15 8.14
C PHE A 18 -7.71 -7.02 7.11
N ALA A 19 -8.35 -5.85 7.02
CA ALA A 19 -9.45 -5.60 6.10
C ALA A 19 -9.01 -5.30 4.65
N GLN A 20 -7.76 -4.89 4.41
CA GLN A 20 -7.37 -4.35 3.09
C GLN A 20 -6.78 -5.41 2.15
N THR A 21 -6.22 -6.48 2.71
CA THR A 21 -5.39 -7.47 2.01
C THR A 21 -6.04 -8.85 2.05
N TYR A 22 -6.70 -9.25 0.95
CA TYR A 22 -7.41 -10.53 0.85
C TYR A 22 -7.62 -10.94 -0.61
N THR A 23 -7.87 -12.23 -0.83
CA THR A 23 -8.22 -12.81 -2.14
C THR A 23 -9.48 -13.67 -2.02
N ASP A 24 -10.36 -13.60 -3.02
CA ASP A 24 -11.54 -14.46 -3.14
C ASP A 24 -11.16 -15.85 -3.72
N CYS A 25 -10.08 -15.89 -4.50
CA CYS A 25 -9.60 -17.09 -5.16
C CYS A 25 -8.07 -17.15 -5.21
N ASP A 26 -7.49 -18.01 -4.37
CA ASP A 26 -6.04 -18.26 -4.40
C ASP A 26 -5.69 -19.33 -5.46
N PRO A 27 -5.01 -18.96 -6.56
CA PRO A 27 -4.67 -19.89 -7.63
C PRO A 27 -3.60 -20.92 -7.23
N THR A 28 -2.93 -20.75 -6.09
CA THR A 28 -2.00 -21.76 -5.53
C THR A 28 -2.74 -22.90 -4.84
N LYS A 29 -4.05 -22.75 -4.58
CA LYS A 29 -4.87 -23.74 -3.86
C LYS A 29 -5.97 -24.34 -4.74
N LYS A 30 -6.45 -23.62 -5.75
CA LYS A 30 -7.57 -24.03 -6.59
C LYS A 30 -7.47 -23.39 -7.98
N SER A 31 -8.29 -23.89 -8.91
CA SER A 31 -8.48 -23.20 -10.20
C SER A 31 -9.31 -21.93 -9.98
N CYS A 32 -8.86 -20.83 -10.58
CA CYS A 32 -9.49 -19.51 -10.48
C CYS A 32 -9.85 -18.98 -11.88
N PRO A 33 -10.88 -18.12 -11.99
CA PRO A 33 -11.12 -17.35 -13.21
C PRO A 33 -9.88 -16.52 -13.57
N ALA A 34 -9.72 -16.21 -14.86
CA ALA A 34 -8.66 -15.31 -15.29
C ALA A 34 -8.92 -13.87 -14.81
N ASP A 35 -7.87 -13.20 -14.34
CA ASP A 35 -7.94 -11.81 -13.94
C ASP A 35 -8.15 -10.88 -15.15
N PRO A 36 -9.03 -9.87 -15.05
CA PRO A 36 -9.14 -8.84 -16.07
C PRO A 36 -7.84 -8.04 -16.16
N ALA A 37 -7.16 -8.07 -17.32
CA ALA A 37 -5.96 -7.28 -17.53
C ALA A 37 -6.29 -5.79 -17.73
N LEU A 38 -5.38 -4.90 -17.34
CA LEU A 38 -5.38 -3.53 -17.81
C LEU A 38 -5.14 -3.54 -19.32
N GLY A 39 -6.19 -3.24 -20.10
CA GLY A 39 -6.18 -3.36 -21.56
C GLY A 39 -5.35 -2.34 -22.32
N THR A 40 -4.62 -1.46 -21.62
CA THR A 40 -3.80 -0.38 -22.17
C THR A 40 -2.42 -0.36 -21.52
N SER A 41 -1.43 0.23 -22.19
CA SER A 41 -0.10 0.43 -21.62
C SER A 41 -0.07 1.50 -20.52
N THR A 42 -1.08 2.38 -20.48
CA THR A 42 -1.17 3.48 -19.53
C THR A 42 -2.63 3.69 -19.13
N TYR A 43 -2.82 3.99 -17.85
CA TYR A 43 -4.09 4.41 -17.27
C TYR A 43 -3.81 5.52 -16.26
N SER A 44 -4.65 6.56 -16.27
CA SER A 44 -4.57 7.66 -15.32
C SER A 44 -5.98 8.15 -15.02
N HIS A 45 -6.26 8.43 -13.75
CA HIS A 45 -7.52 9.04 -13.35
C HIS A 45 -7.29 10.16 -12.33
N ASP A 46 -7.96 11.28 -12.56
CA ASP A 46 -7.95 12.45 -11.69
C ASP A 46 -9.19 12.41 -10.79
N PHE A 47 -9.00 11.96 -9.55
CA PHE A 47 -10.09 11.86 -8.58
C PHE A 47 -10.70 13.21 -8.15
N THR A 48 -10.09 14.35 -8.51
CA THR A 48 -10.74 15.67 -8.33
C THR A 48 -11.94 15.86 -9.27
N LYS A 49 -12.06 15.00 -10.30
CA LYS A 49 -13.18 14.97 -11.25
C LYS A 49 -14.29 14.00 -10.87
N GLY A 50 -14.15 13.30 -9.75
CA GLY A 50 -15.12 12.31 -9.29
C GLY A 50 -14.62 10.86 -9.39
N ALA A 51 -15.57 9.93 -9.26
CA ALA A 51 -15.31 8.50 -9.37
C ALA A 51 -15.02 8.09 -10.83
N ASP A 52 -14.29 6.99 -10.98
CA ASP A 52 -14.21 6.21 -12.23
C ASP A 52 -14.79 4.83 -11.93
N ASP A 53 -16.12 4.77 -11.92
CA ASP A 53 -16.86 3.55 -11.60
C ASP A 53 -16.69 2.45 -12.67
N ASP A 54 -16.16 2.77 -13.85
CA ASP A 54 -15.85 1.78 -14.88
C ASP A 54 -14.59 0.99 -14.50
N ASN A 55 -13.58 1.65 -13.93
CA ASN A 55 -12.29 1.04 -13.61
C ASN A 55 -12.10 0.73 -12.12
N TRP A 56 -12.89 1.30 -11.22
CA TRP A 56 -12.76 1.10 -9.77
C TRP A 56 -14.04 0.57 -9.15
N LYS A 57 -13.88 -0.10 -8.01
CA LYS A 57 -14.98 -0.55 -7.16
C LYS A 57 -14.70 -0.15 -5.73
N VAL A 58 -15.70 0.41 -5.05
CA VAL A 58 -15.68 0.55 -3.58
C VAL A 58 -15.88 -0.84 -2.97
N THR A 59 -14.88 -1.35 -2.25
CA THR A 59 -14.90 -2.67 -1.63
C THR A 59 -15.29 -2.63 -0.16
N ALA A 60 -15.13 -1.48 0.50
CA ALA A 60 -15.55 -1.24 1.87
C ALA A 60 -15.84 0.25 2.10
N GLY A 61 -16.78 0.53 3.00
CA GLY A 61 -17.18 1.89 3.36
C GLY A 61 -17.78 2.70 2.20
N SER A 62 -17.57 4.00 2.23
CA SER A 62 -17.99 4.95 1.19
C SER A 62 -16.87 5.94 0.91
N ILE A 63 -16.76 6.39 -0.34
CA ILE A 63 -15.76 7.37 -0.78
C ILE A 63 -16.45 8.65 -1.18
N ASN A 64 -16.02 9.76 -0.58
CA ASN A 64 -16.44 11.08 -1.03
C ASN A 64 -15.43 11.61 -2.04
N TYR A 65 -15.91 12.17 -3.14
CA TYR A 65 -15.06 12.83 -4.12
C TYR A 65 -15.26 14.33 -4.00
N THR A 66 -14.18 15.05 -3.72
CA THR A 66 -14.17 16.51 -3.52
C THR A 66 -13.22 17.16 -4.50
N LYS A 67 -13.10 18.49 -4.44
CA LYS A 67 -12.10 19.24 -5.23
C LYS A 67 -10.66 18.81 -4.92
N ASP A 68 -10.43 18.17 -3.77
CA ASP A 68 -9.11 17.73 -3.30
C ASP A 68 -8.87 16.25 -3.61
N GLY A 69 -9.82 15.55 -4.24
CA GLY A 69 -9.71 14.16 -4.68
C GLY A 69 -10.66 13.18 -3.96
N ALA A 70 -10.30 11.90 -3.97
CA ALA A 70 -11.01 10.86 -3.24
C ALA A 70 -10.67 10.90 -1.75
N GLU A 71 -11.68 11.01 -0.89
CA GLU A 71 -11.53 11.08 0.56
C GLU A 71 -11.95 9.77 1.23
N PHE A 72 -10.98 9.15 1.88
CA PHE A 72 -11.15 7.94 2.68
C PHE A 72 -11.31 8.36 4.13
N THR A 73 -12.53 8.31 4.70
CA THR A 73 -12.81 8.78 6.07
C THR A 73 -13.01 7.63 7.06
N VAL A 74 -12.35 7.74 8.22
CA VAL A 74 -12.51 6.83 9.36
C VAL A 74 -13.07 7.67 10.51
N ALA A 75 -14.39 7.64 10.70
CA ALA A 75 -15.07 8.44 11.72
C ALA A 75 -15.25 7.65 13.03
N LYS A 76 -15.48 6.33 12.92
CA LYS A 76 -15.70 5.43 14.06
C LYS A 76 -14.93 4.12 13.90
N ALA A 77 -14.94 3.32 14.96
CA ALA A 77 -14.36 1.98 14.93
C ALA A 77 -15.07 1.11 13.88
N GLY A 78 -14.29 0.34 13.12
CA GLY A 78 -14.78 -0.51 12.03
C GLY A 78 -14.86 0.18 10.67
N ASP A 79 -14.70 1.51 10.59
CA ASP A 79 -14.60 2.18 9.30
C ASP A 79 -13.27 1.80 8.62
N ALA A 80 -13.37 1.27 7.40
CA ALA A 80 -12.23 0.89 6.57
C ALA A 80 -12.48 1.20 5.08
N PRO A 81 -12.78 2.47 4.71
CA PRO A 81 -13.08 2.83 3.33
C PRO A 81 -11.95 2.38 2.38
N THR A 82 -12.32 1.67 1.32
CA THR A 82 -11.36 1.08 0.39
C THR A 82 -11.91 1.06 -1.03
N ILE A 83 -11.07 1.40 -2.01
CA ILE A 83 -11.32 1.18 -3.43
C ILE A 83 -10.31 0.19 -4.00
N LYS A 84 -10.74 -0.58 -4.99
CA LYS A 84 -9.93 -1.56 -5.72
C LYS A 84 -10.12 -1.36 -7.23
N SER A 85 -9.04 -1.41 -8.01
CA SER A 85 -9.14 -1.45 -9.48
C SER A 85 -9.83 -2.74 -9.93
N LYS A 86 -10.63 -2.67 -10.97
CA LYS A 86 -11.25 -3.85 -11.59
C LYS A 86 -10.29 -4.61 -12.49
N TRP A 87 -9.20 -3.97 -12.89
CA TRP A 87 -8.14 -4.53 -13.70
C TRP A 87 -6.90 -4.85 -12.85
N TYR A 88 -6.08 -5.74 -13.39
CA TYR A 88 -4.78 -6.14 -12.88
C TYR A 88 -3.70 -5.68 -13.86
N MET A 89 -2.56 -5.27 -13.33
CA MET A 89 -1.35 -5.01 -14.11
C MET A 89 -0.32 -6.10 -13.82
N PHE A 90 0.56 -6.36 -14.78
CA PHE A 90 1.64 -7.31 -14.59
C PHE A 90 2.97 -6.65 -14.91
N PHE A 91 3.71 -6.29 -13.86
CA PHE A 91 4.82 -5.33 -13.89
C PHE A 91 4.40 -3.94 -14.39
N GLY A 92 5.33 -2.98 -14.35
CA GLY A 92 5.12 -1.59 -14.74
C GLY A 92 5.35 -0.64 -13.57
N SER A 93 4.58 0.45 -13.52
CA SER A 93 4.68 1.42 -12.43
C SER A 93 3.31 1.99 -12.08
N VAL A 94 3.11 2.30 -10.80
CA VAL A 94 1.93 2.99 -10.28
C VAL A 94 2.35 4.18 -9.44
N SER A 95 1.79 5.34 -9.76
CA SER A 95 2.00 6.58 -9.03
C SER A 95 0.72 6.99 -8.31
N PHE A 96 0.84 7.25 -7.00
CA PHE A 96 -0.23 7.76 -6.14
C PHE A 96 0.09 9.21 -5.78
N ILE A 97 -0.76 10.13 -6.24
CA ILE A 97 -0.66 11.56 -5.91
C ILE A 97 -1.58 11.83 -4.71
N MET A 98 -1.03 11.83 -3.50
CA MET A 98 -1.86 11.83 -2.28
C MET A 98 -1.22 12.52 -1.08
N LYS A 99 -2.07 12.78 -0.08
CA LYS A 99 -1.71 13.09 1.31
C LYS A 99 -2.17 11.95 2.20
N SER A 100 -1.39 11.60 3.21
CA SER A 100 -1.79 10.63 4.23
C SER A 100 -2.71 11.28 5.28
N ALA A 101 -3.50 10.46 5.98
CA ALA A 101 -4.38 10.95 7.02
C ALA A 101 -3.65 11.11 8.37
N PRO A 102 -3.94 12.18 9.14
CA PRO A 102 -3.43 12.34 10.50
C PRO A 102 -4.19 11.45 11.50
N GLY A 103 -3.60 11.31 12.70
CA GLY A 103 -4.23 10.72 13.87
C GLY A 103 -3.58 9.42 14.32
N THR A 104 -3.24 9.33 15.59
CA THR A 104 -2.65 8.11 16.17
C THR A 104 -3.59 6.93 16.00
N GLY A 105 -3.06 5.81 15.49
CA GLY A 105 -3.82 4.61 15.18
C GLY A 105 -4.57 4.66 13.84
N ILE A 106 -4.48 5.75 13.06
CA ILE A 106 -4.98 5.78 11.69
C ILE A 106 -3.87 5.29 10.75
N VAL A 107 -4.22 4.41 9.81
CA VAL A 107 -3.34 3.97 8.73
C VAL A 107 -3.96 4.32 7.40
N SER A 108 -3.19 5.01 6.54
CA SER A 108 -3.52 5.15 5.12
C SER A 108 -2.67 4.17 4.33
N SER A 109 -3.23 3.47 3.34
CA SER A 109 -2.47 2.48 2.58
C SER A 109 -2.73 2.56 1.08
N ALA A 110 -1.66 2.42 0.29
CA ALA A 110 -1.68 2.33 -1.16
C ALA A 110 -0.95 1.05 -1.58
N ILE A 111 -1.67 0.10 -2.18
CA ILE A 111 -1.29 -1.31 -2.27
C ILE A 111 -1.44 -1.82 -3.69
N LEU A 112 -0.49 -2.64 -4.12
CA LEU A 112 -0.62 -3.60 -5.21
C LEU A 112 -0.82 -4.99 -4.58
N GLN A 113 -1.85 -5.73 -5.00
CA GLN A 113 -2.06 -7.10 -4.48
C GLN A 113 -2.59 -8.06 -5.54
N SER A 114 -2.00 -9.24 -5.62
CA SER A 114 -2.42 -10.34 -6.49
C SER A 114 -3.43 -11.26 -5.82
N ASP A 115 -4.01 -12.15 -6.62
CA ASP A 115 -4.91 -13.20 -6.15
C ASP A 115 -4.20 -14.32 -5.39
N ASP A 116 -2.88 -14.51 -5.59
CA ASP A 116 -2.06 -15.41 -4.76
C ASP A 116 -1.45 -14.72 -3.54
N LEU A 117 -1.78 -13.46 -3.27
CA LEU A 117 -1.26 -12.66 -2.14
C LEU A 117 0.24 -12.31 -2.25
N ASP A 118 0.76 -12.19 -3.47
CA ASP A 118 1.87 -11.26 -3.70
C ASP A 118 1.35 -9.83 -3.44
N GLU A 119 2.16 -9.02 -2.75
CA GLU A 119 1.76 -7.70 -2.27
C GLU A 119 2.94 -6.73 -2.28
N VAL A 120 2.67 -5.48 -2.63
CA VAL A 120 3.58 -4.35 -2.44
C VAL A 120 2.79 -3.15 -1.95
N ASP A 121 3.24 -2.53 -0.87
CA ASP A 121 2.49 -1.46 -0.23
C ASP A 121 3.33 -0.27 0.22
N TRP A 122 2.62 0.85 0.35
CA TRP A 122 2.94 1.97 1.22
C TRP A 122 1.96 1.99 2.39
N GLU A 123 2.47 2.11 3.61
CA GLU A 123 1.66 2.29 4.81
C GLU A 123 2.07 3.57 5.55
N PHE A 124 1.10 4.47 5.76
CA PHE A 124 1.30 5.75 6.42
C PHE A 124 0.65 5.72 7.80
N LEU A 125 1.46 5.85 8.85
CA LEU A 125 0.96 5.94 10.21
C LEU A 125 0.60 7.39 10.55
N GLY A 126 -0.64 7.65 10.90
CA GLY A 126 -1.14 9.01 11.16
C GLY A 126 -0.48 9.70 12.37
N GLY A 127 0.23 8.96 13.22
CA GLY A 127 1.03 9.48 14.32
C GLY A 127 2.51 9.77 13.99
N VAL A 128 2.97 9.42 12.78
CA VAL A 128 4.39 9.50 12.36
C VAL A 128 4.47 10.19 10.98
N PRO A 129 4.14 11.48 10.87
CA PRO A 129 4.03 12.18 9.58
C PRO A 129 5.32 12.21 8.77
N GLU A 130 6.48 12.13 9.42
CA GLU A 130 7.80 12.25 8.82
C GLU A 130 8.30 10.97 8.13
N ASN A 131 7.59 9.84 8.30
CA ASN A 131 7.96 8.55 7.71
C ASN A 131 6.77 7.89 6.99
N VAL A 132 7.11 7.00 6.07
CA VAL A 132 6.19 6.02 5.48
C VAL A 132 6.83 4.64 5.58
N GLN A 133 6.01 3.61 5.77
CA GLN A 133 6.43 2.22 5.73
C GLN A 133 6.31 1.68 4.31
N THR A 134 7.33 0.94 3.90
CA THR A 134 7.36 0.18 2.66
C THR A 134 7.35 -1.29 3.02
N ASN A 135 6.49 -2.09 2.40
CA ASN A 135 6.46 -3.51 2.67
C ASN A 135 6.08 -4.30 1.42
N TYR A 136 6.43 -5.58 1.44
CA TYR A 136 6.05 -6.51 0.38
C TYR A 136 5.86 -7.91 0.94
N PHE A 137 4.97 -8.67 0.33
CA PHE A 137 4.76 -10.08 0.62
C PHE A 137 4.82 -10.88 -0.67
N SER A 138 5.28 -12.13 -0.57
CA SER A 138 5.07 -13.09 -1.65
C SER A 138 4.20 -14.23 -1.16
N LYS A 139 3.16 -14.54 -1.93
CA LYS A 139 2.25 -15.67 -1.70
C LYS A 139 1.62 -15.71 -0.31
N GLY A 140 1.34 -14.55 0.27
CA GLY A 140 0.77 -14.40 1.61
C GLY A 140 1.66 -14.95 2.72
N ASN A 141 2.96 -15.15 2.46
CA ASN A 141 3.88 -15.69 3.44
C ASN A 141 4.12 -14.67 4.56
N THR A 142 3.56 -14.89 5.74
CA THR A 142 3.70 -14.03 6.93
C THR A 142 4.56 -14.67 8.04
N LYS A 143 5.40 -15.67 7.69
CA LYS A 143 6.27 -16.35 8.68
C LYS A 143 7.21 -15.39 9.41
N THR A 144 7.62 -14.31 8.74
CA THR A 144 8.45 -13.23 9.30
C THR A 144 7.85 -11.87 8.93
N TYR A 145 8.14 -10.86 9.77
CA TYR A 145 7.67 -9.46 9.63
C TYR A 145 8.83 -8.49 9.39
N ASP A 146 9.94 -8.99 8.87
CA ASP A 146 11.22 -8.28 8.68
C ASP A 146 11.40 -7.66 7.29
N ARG A 147 10.35 -7.72 6.44
CA ARG A 147 10.35 -7.10 5.10
C ARG A 147 9.95 -5.64 5.13
N GLN A 148 9.36 -5.17 6.23
CA GLN A 148 9.01 -3.76 6.38
C GLN A 148 10.27 -2.91 6.52
N ALA A 149 10.31 -1.77 5.84
CA ALA A 149 11.33 -0.74 6.04
C ALA A 149 10.68 0.65 6.09
N ASN A 150 11.21 1.52 6.93
CA ASN A 150 10.79 2.92 6.99
C ASN A 150 11.56 3.74 5.94
N ALA A 151 10.85 4.62 5.24
CA ALA A 151 11.41 5.65 4.38
C ALA A 151 11.01 7.03 4.91
N SER A 152 11.97 7.96 4.98
CA SER A 152 11.69 9.34 5.38
C SER A 152 11.01 10.10 4.25
N ILE A 153 10.02 10.93 4.60
CA ILE A 153 9.38 11.84 3.66
C ILE A 153 10.33 13.01 3.38
N PRO A 154 10.73 13.28 2.12
CA PRO A 154 11.70 14.33 1.81
C PRO A 154 11.30 15.74 2.30
N SER A 155 10.01 16.07 2.28
CA SER A 155 9.47 17.33 2.83
C SER A 155 9.38 17.36 4.36
N GLY A 156 9.55 16.20 5.01
CA GLY A 156 9.34 15.99 6.43
C GLY A 156 7.88 15.76 6.85
N ASN A 157 6.90 15.76 5.92
CA ASN A 157 5.50 15.56 6.31
C ASN A 157 4.61 15.00 5.18
N SER A 158 4.08 13.78 5.37
CA SER A 158 3.16 13.11 4.43
C SER A 158 1.70 13.60 4.50
N GLN A 159 1.32 14.36 5.53
CA GLN A 159 -0.07 14.72 5.86
C GLN A 159 -0.42 16.14 5.38
N THR A 160 0.55 17.04 5.33
CA THR A 160 0.34 18.47 5.00
C THR A 160 0.64 18.82 3.55
N ALA A 161 1.43 18.01 2.85
CA ALA A 161 1.82 18.22 1.47
C ALA A 161 1.46 17.00 0.60
N THR A 162 0.98 17.27 -0.62
CA THR A 162 0.76 16.22 -1.61
C THR A 162 2.10 15.75 -2.16
N HIS A 163 2.29 14.44 -2.19
CA HIS A 163 3.48 13.79 -2.69
C HIS A 163 3.13 12.80 -3.80
N ASN A 164 4.10 12.53 -4.67
CA ASN A 164 4.03 11.44 -5.64
C ASN A 164 4.73 10.21 -5.08
N TYR A 165 3.94 9.24 -4.60
CA TYR A 165 4.42 7.94 -4.16
C TYR A 165 4.34 6.96 -5.33
N THR A 166 5.48 6.52 -5.83
CA THR A 166 5.55 5.63 -6.99
C THR A 166 6.12 4.28 -6.60
N ILE A 167 5.47 3.21 -7.04
CA ILE A 167 6.03 1.86 -7.07
C ILE A 167 6.48 1.59 -8.50
N SER A 168 7.75 1.25 -8.69
CA SER A 168 8.27 0.71 -9.95
C SER A 168 8.53 -0.78 -9.74
N TRP A 169 7.83 -1.63 -10.49
CA TRP A 169 7.82 -3.07 -10.29
C TRP A 169 8.14 -3.77 -11.61
N THR A 170 9.29 -4.43 -11.63
CA THR A 170 9.75 -5.23 -12.77
C THR A 170 10.00 -6.66 -12.33
N LYS A 171 10.38 -7.54 -13.24
CA LYS A 171 10.81 -8.89 -12.87
C LYS A 171 12.15 -8.92 -12.11
N ASP A 172 12.94 -7.84 -12.21
CA ASP A 172 14.33 -7.78 -11.74
C ASP A 172 14.48 -6.91 -10.47
N SER A 173 13.62 -5.91 -10.30
CA SER A 173 13.66 -4.96 -9.20
C SER A 173 12.29 -4.39 -8.84
N LEU A 174 12.13 -4.11 -7.55
CA LEU A 174 11.01 -3.39 -6.96
C LEU A 174 11.52 -2.12 -6.26
N GLU A 175 10.99 -0.96 -6.62
CA GLU A 175 11.44 0.32 -6.10
C GLU A 175 10.28 1.15 -5.56
N TRP A 176 10.54 1.78 -4.42
CA TRP A 176 9.66 2.74 -3.77
C TRP A 176 10.26 4.12 -3.93
N ILE A 177 9.51 5.03 -4.54
CA ILE A 177 9.98 6.33 -4.99
C ILE A 177 9.06 7.42 -4.41
N ILE A 178 9.64 8.49 -3.86
CA ILE A 178 8.90 9.66 -3.38
C ILE A 178 9.42 10.89 -4.12
N ASP A 179 8.53 11.58 -4.85
CA ASP A 179 8.84 12.79 -5.62
C ASP A 179 10.06 12.63 -6.56
N GLY A 180 10.21 11.43 -7.13
CA GLY A 180 11.32 11.08 -8.02
C GLY A 180 12.60 10.60 -7.31
N ALA A 181 12.68 10.65 -5.99
CA ALA A 181 13.79 10.07 -5.22
C ALA A 181 13.51 8.61 -4.86
N VAL A 182 14.43 7.71 -5.23
CA VAL A 182 14.35 6.29 -4.86
C VAL A 182 14.67 6.15 -3.37
N MET A 183 13.70 5.67 -2.60
CA MET A 183 13.82 5.49 -1.15
C MET A 183 14.22 4.07 -0.76
N ARG A 184 13.82 3.09 -1.57
CA ARG A 184 14.14 1.68 -1.36
C ARG A 184 14.15 0.95 -2.69
N THR A 185 15.09 0.02 -2.83
CA THR A 185 15.14 -0.96 -3.92
C THR A 185 15.24 -2.37 -3.32
N VAL A 186 14.46 -3.30 -3.86
CA VAL A 186 14.57 -4.74 -3.62
C VAL A 186 14.89 -5.40 -4.95
N SER A 187 16.09 -5.97 -5.07
CA SER A 187 16.49 -6.71 -6.28
C SER A 187 16.05 -8.16 -6.18
N TYR A 188 15.42 -8.68 -7.24
CA TYR A 188 15.03 -10.09 -7.33
C TYR A 188 16.20 -11.04 -7.02
N ALA A 189 17.39 -10.75 -7.54
CA ALA A 189 18.58 -11.57 -7.34
C ALA A 189 19.10 -11.59 -5.88
N GLN A 190 18.64 -10.67 -5.04
CA GLN A 190 19.05 -10.53 -3.64
C GLN A 190 17.91 -10.85 -2.67
N VAL A 191 16.73 -11.18 -3.19
CA VAL A 191 15.59 -11.58 -2.38
C VAL A 191 15.92 -12.91 -1.71
N ASN A 192 15.71 -12.95 -0.40
CA ASN A 192 15.80 -14.16 0.37
C ASN A 192 14.70 -15.14 -0.09
N ASP A 193 15.07 -16.39 -0.40
CA ASP A 193 14.12 -17.45 -0.76
C ASP A 193 13.00 -17.62 0.29
N ALA A 194 13.29 -17.32 1.56
CA ALA A 194 12.30 -17.35 2.64
C ALA A 194 11.23 -16.26 2.52
N TYR A 195 11.49 -15.17 1.80
CA TYR A 195 10.57 -14.04 1.59
C TYR A 195 9.83 -14.13 0.25
N GLY A 196 10.50 -14.64 -0.78
CA GLY A 196 9.99 -14.66 -2.15
C GLY A 196 9.88 -13.26 -2.77
N TYR A 197 9.47 -13.18 -4.03
CA TYR A 197 9.34 -11.91 -4.76
C TYR A 197 7.95 -11.78 -5.40
N PRO A 198 7.28 -10.62 -5.28
CA PRO A 198 6.02 -10.33 -5.96
C PRO A 198 6.19 -10.41 -7.48
N GLN A 199 5.48 -11.35 -8.11
CA GLN A 199 5.69 -11.68 -9.52
C GLN A 199 4.43 -12.23 -10.21
N THR A 200 3.26 -11.95 -9.67
CA THR A 200 1.96 -12.29 -10.26
C THR A 200 1.13 -11.03 -10.48
N PRO A 201 0.21 -10.99 -11.46
CA PRO A 201 -0.58 -9.81 -11.74
C PRO A 201 -1.25 -9.24 -10.49
N MET A 202 -1.23 -7.91 -10.32
CA MET A 202 -1.75 -7.24 -9.14
C MET A 202 -2.80 -6.19 -9.50
N ASN A 203 -3.88 -6.13 -8.72
CA ASN A 203 -4.79 -4.98 -8.71
C ASN A 203 -4.24 -3.88 -7.80
N VAL A 204 -4.75 -2.66 -7.96
CA VAL A 204 -4.42 -1.52 -7.12
C VAL A 204 -5.50 -1.32 -6.07
N ARG A 205 -5.12 -1.09 -4.82
CA ARG A 205 -6.03 -0.78 -3.70
C ARG A 205 -5.59 0.49 -3.00
N ILE A 206 -6.54 1.37 -2.69
CA ILE A 206 -6.32 2.57 -1.89
C ILE A 206 -7.33 2.54 -0.74
N GLY A 207 -6.87 2.76 0.48
CA GLY A 207 -7.73 2.63 1.64
C GLY A 207 -7.20 3.33 2.88
N LYS A 208 -8.07 3.35 3.89
CA LYS A 208 -7.75 3.87 5.23
C LYS A 208 -8.40 2.99 6.28
N GLY A 209 -7.70 2.73 7.38
CA GLY A 209 -8.21 1.94 8.51
C GLY A 209 -7.71 2.42 9.87
N ARG A 210 -8.03 1.64 10.90
CA ARG A 210 -7.43 1.78 12.24
C ARG A 210 -6.53 0.58 12.54
N GLN A 211 -5.39 0.84 13.18
CA GLN A 211 -4.59 -0.14 13.92
C GLN A 211 -5.01 -0.19 15.38
#